data_AF-A0A970XAB7-F1
#
_entry.id   AF-A0A970XAB7-F1
#
_cell.length_a   1.000
_cell.length_b   1.000
_cell.length_c   1.000
_cell.angle_alpha   90.00
_cell.angle_beta   90.00
_cell.angle_gamma   90.00
#
_symmetry.space_group_name_H-M   'P 1'
#
loop_
_entity.id
_entity.type
_entity.pdbx_description
1 polymer ?
#
loop_
_entity_poly.entity_id
_entity_poly.type
_entity_poly.pdbx_seq_one_letter_code
_entity_poly.pdbx_strand_id
1 'polypeptide(L)'
;GGDPGGLWRHRGRPPHALVGVGFVAEGWDGANRPYRRTPASFEPRAAWAFEGIGADEPIGDRGLVMGGAAGDEVDSADRERGTPPETIVLASSSGHGEVYRVVVENVLTTRDVTNGAEDDRLHADVALTPRPQGGAVFSVGSISWSGCLSADGYENPVARLSTNVLRAFAAAGAPWRGD
;
A
#
# COMPACT_ATOMS: atom_id res chain seq x y z
N GLY A 1 34.07 -7.69 -9.87
CA GLY A 1 33.12 -8.46 -9.05
C GLY A 1 31.82 -8.57 -9.84
N GLY A 2 31.21 -9.74 -9.87
CA GLY A 2 30.01 -10.02 -10.68
C GLY A 2 29.01 -10.83 -9.88
N ASP A 3 28.46 -10.21 -8.84
CA ASP A 3 27.42 -10.87 -8.03
C ASP A 3 26.16 -11.11 -8.88
N PRO A 4 25.46 -12.24 -8.69
CA PRO A 4 24.27 -12.56 -9.45
C PRO A 4 23.11 -11.60 -9.16
N GLY A 5 22.50 -11.05 -10.21
CA GLY A 5 21.33 -10.18 -10.14
C GLY A 5 20.00 -10.92 -9.93
N GLY A 6 18.91 -10.31 -10.42
CA GLY A 6 17.54 -10.85 -10.35
C GLY A 6 16.72 -10.24 -9.20
N LEU A 7 15.66 -10.95 -8.79
CA LEU A 7 14.72 -10.45 -7.79
C LEU A 7 15.36 -10.24 -6.42
N TRP A 8 15.04 -9.11 -5.79
CA TRP A 8 15.60 -8.72 -4.50
C TRP A 8 15.31 -9.73 -3.40
N ARG A 9 14.10 -10.32 -3.38
CA ARG A 9 13.74 -11.33 -2.37
C ARG A 9 14.59 -12.61 -2.47
N HIS A 10 15.04 -12.98 -3.68
CA HIS A 10 15.94 -14.12 -3.84
C HIS A 10 17.35 -13.80 -3.28
N ARG A 11 17.66 -12.52 -3.08
CA ARG A 11 18.89 -12.03 -2.46
C ARG A 11 18.72 -11.68 -0.98
N GLY A 12 17.68 -12.22 -0.33
CA GLY A 12 17.40 -11.97 1.10
C GLY A 12 16.97 -10.54 1.40
N ARG A 13 16.51 -9.79 0.39
CA ARG A 13 16.11 -8.38 0.52
C ARG A 13 14.67 -8.16 0.01
N PRO A 14 13.66 -8.89 0.49
CA PRO A 14 12.29 -8.71 0.01
C PRO A 14 11.80 -7.27 0.29
N PRO A 15 11.03 -6.66 -0.62
CA PRO A 15 10.42 -5.33 -0.38
C PRO A 15 9.65 -5.26 0.94
N HIS A 16 8.91 -6.32 1.28
CA HIS A 16 8.21 -6.47 2.56
C HIS A 16 9.07 -6.09 3.77
N ALA A 17 10.31 -6.58 3.86
CA ALA A 17 11.20 -6.31 4.99
C ALA A 17 11.79 -4.88 4.99
N LEU A 18 11.83 -4.23 3.83
CA LEU A 18 12.42 -2.90 3.65
C LEU A 18 11.38 -1.79 3.78
N VAL A 19 10.26 -1.94 3.09
CA VAL A 19 9.21 -0.91 2.95
C VAL A 19 7.83 -1.36 3.45
N GLY A 20 7.71 -2.55 4.03
CA GLY A 20 6.48 -3.03 4.66
C GLY A 20 5.49 -3.72 3.73
N VAL A 21 5.53 -3.42 2.43
CA VAL A 21 4.70 -4.07 1.41
C VAL A 21 5.57 -4.66 0.29
N GLY A 22 5.03 -5.57 -0.51
CA GLY A 22 5.68 -6.02 -1.73
C GLY A 22 4.72 -6.51 -2.79
N PHE A 23 5.25 -6.59 -4.02
CA PHE A 23 4.48 -6.87 -5.23
C PHE A 23 3.69 -8.18 -5.17
N VAL A 24 2.39 -8.06 -5.42
CA VAL A 24 1.45 -9.19 -5.42
C VAL A 24 0.73 -9.39 -6.75
N ALA A 25 0.39 -8.31 -7.46
CA ALA A 25 -0.33 -8.41 -8.71
C ALA A 25 -0.22 -7.16 -9.58
N GLU A 26 -0.50 -7.34 -10.86
CA GLU A 26 -0.67 -6.27 -11.84
C GLU A 26 -1.94 -6.49 -12.65
N GLY A 27 -2.53 -5.42 -13.15
CA GLY A 27 -3.75 -5.48 -13.95
C GLY A 27 -4.20 -4.12 -14.47
N TRP A 28 -4.83 -4.15 -15.65
CA TRP A 28 -5.33 -2.95 -16.34
C TRP A 28 -6.76 -3.17 -16.83
N ASP A 29 -7.73 -3.14 -15.90
CA ASP A 29 -9.16 -3.33 -16.22
C ASP A 29 -9.90 -2.00 -16.54
N GLY A 30 -9.17 -0.89 -16.56
CA GLY A 30 -9.71 0.45 -16.81
C GLY A 30 -10.44 1.07 -15.62
N ALA A 31 -10.49 0.40 -14.47
CA ALA A 31 -11.18 0.86 -13.28
C ALA A 31 -10.38 0.51 -12.01
N ASN A 32 -9.51 1.41 -11.58
CA ASN A 32 -8.79 1.26 -10.31
C ASN A 32 -9.74 1.33 -9.11
N ARG A 33 -9.31 0.74 -7.99
CA ARG A 33 -10.13 0.66 -6.77
C ARG A 33 -9.74 1.75 -5.77
N PRO A 34 -10.67 2.24 -4.94
CA PRO A 34 -10.31 3.03 -3.78
C PRO A 34 -9.75 2.13 -2.68
N TYR A 35 -9.07 2.73 -1.70
CA TYR A 35 -8.78 2.09 -0.43
C TYR A 35 -9.88 2.35 0.58
N ARG A 36 -10.02 1.42 1.52
CA ARG A 36 -10.85 1.52 2.72
C ARG A 36 -9.95 1.39 3.94
N ARG A 37 -10.19 2.22 4.94
CA ARG A 37 -9.46 2.19 6.22
C ARG A 37 -9.61 0.83 6.90
N THR A 38 -8.53 0.34 7.50
CA THR A 38 -8.59 -0.84 8.37
C THR A 38 -8.92 -0.42 9.81
N PRO A 39 -9.28 -1.35 10.71
CA PRO A 39 -9.44 -1.05 12.14
C PRO A 39 -8.18 -0.46 12.77
N ALA A 40 -6.97 -0.89 12.35
CA ALA A 40 -5.71 -0.41 12.90
C ALA A 40 -5.45 1.07 12.61
N SER A 41 -6.09 1.62 11.56
CA SER A 41 -6.03 3.05 11.21
C SER A 41 -6.67 3.98 12.23
N PHE A 42 -7.47 3.44 13.15
CA PHE A 42 -8.15 4.20 14.20
C PHE A 42 -7.39 4.15 15.53
N GLU A 43 -6.32 3.36 15.63
CA GLU A 43 -5.47 3.33 16.81
C GLU A 43 -4.75 4.67 17.01
N PRO A 44 -4.54 5.15 18.26
CA PRO A 44 -3.94 6.46 18.53
C PRO A 44 -2.60 6.71 17.80
N ARG A 45 -1.78 5.66 17.64
CA ARG A 45 -0.48 5.70 16.97
C ARG A 45 -0.54 5.92 15.44
N ALA A 46 -1.71 5.72 14.83
CA ALA A 46 -1.94 5.86 13.39
C ALA A 46 -3.00 6.91 13.03
N ALA A 47 -3.91 7.23 13.96
CA ALA A 47 -5.07 8.08 13.72
C ALA A 47 -4.71 9.47 13.18
N TRP A 48 -3.54 10.00 13.56
CA TRP A 48 -3.02 11.28 13.07
C TRP A 48 -2.89 11.33 11.54
N ALA A 49 -2.62 10.20 10.87
CA ALA A 49 -2.49 10.17 9.42
C ALA A 49 -3.82 10.49 8.71
N PHE A 50 -4.94 10.24 9.39
CA PHE A 50 -6.30 10.40 8.87
C PHE A 50 -6.98 11.69 9.33
N GLU A 51 -6.25 12.66 9.86
CA GLU A 51 -6.81 13.99 10.15
C GLU A 51 -7.49 14.57 8.91
N GLY A 52 -8.77 14.93 9.03
CA GLY A 52 -9.57 15.47 7.93
C GLY A 52 -10.04 14.45 6.90
N ILE A 53 -9.99 13.14 7.21
CA ILE A 53 -10.52 12.05 6.38
C ILE A 53 -11.57 11.27 7.18
N GLY A 54 -12.76 11.08 6.61
CA GLY A 54 -13.85 10.34 7.23
C GLY A 54 -13.52 8.88 7.53
N ALA A 55 -14.27 8.27 8.45
CA ALA A 55 -14.10 6.85 8.80
C ALA A 55 -14.45 5.92 7.62
N ASP A 56 -15.56 6.22 6.94
CA ASP A 56 -16.10 5.44 5.81
C ASP A 56 -15.76 6.05 4.44
N GLU A 57 -14.97 7.13 4.43
CA GLU A 57 -14.64 7.87 3.21
C GLU A 57 -13.69 7.06 2.30
N PRO A 58 -14.01 6.89 1.00
CA PRO A 58 -13.06 6.32 0.04
C PRO A 58 -11.78 7.11 -0.08
N ILE A 59 -10.66 6.38 -0.07
CA ILE A 59 -9.37 6.97 -0.35
C ILE A 59 -9.05 6.68 -1.82
N GLY A 60 -9.29 7.67 -2.67
CA GLY A 60 -8.93 7.62 -4.09
C GLY A 60 -9.92 6.85 -4.95
N ASP A 61 -11.21 7.17 -4.85
CA ASP A 61 -12.27 6.73 -5.78
C ASP A 61 -12.37 7.57 -7.05
N ARG A 62 -11.50 8.57 -7.20
CA ARG A 62 -11.34 9.41 -8.39
C ARG A 62 -9.86 9.66 -8.65
N GLY A 63 -9.44 9.56 -9.90
CA GLY A 63 -8.05 9.76 -10.30
C GLY A 63 -7.87 9.84 -11.80
N LEU A 64 -6.73 10.39 -12.22
CA LEU A 64 -6.36 10.53 -13.64
C LEU A 64 -5.97 9.18 -14.28
N VAL A 65 -5.49 8.24 -13.46
CA VAL A 65 -5.12 6.89 -13.90
C VAL A 65 -6.28 5.95 -13.58
N MET A 66 -6.98 5.50 -14.62
CA MET A 66 -8.09 4.53 -14.54
C MET A 66 -9.13 4.82 -13.43
N GLY A 67 -9.33 6.09 -13.05
CA GLY A 67 -10.38 6.50 -12.13
C GLY A 67 -10.15 6.23 -10.65
N GLY A 68 -9.01 5.72 -10.19
CA GLY A 68 -8.82 5.37 -8.77
C GLY A 68 -7.38 5.14 -8.34
N ALA A 69 -7.15 5.01 -7.03
CA ALA A 69 -5.81 5.05 -6.42
C ALA A 69 -5.10 3.69 -6.34
N ALA A 70 -5.82 2.56 -6.26
CA ALA A 70 -5.25 1.22 -6.19
C ALA A 70 -5.32 0.54 -7.56
N GLY A 71 -4.17 0.39 -8.22
CA GLY A 71 -4.11 -0.35 -9.48
C GLY A 71 -2.90 -0.04 -10.34
N ASP A 72 -2.91 -0.59 -11.55
CA ASP A 72 -1.76 -0.82 -12.43
C ASP A 72 -0.87 -1.95 -11.87
N GLU A 73 -0.07 -1.65 -10.85
CA GLU A 73 0.61 -2.63 -10.00
C GLU A 73 0.18 -2.45 -8.54
N VAL A 74 0.02 -3.54 -7.81
CA VAL A 74 -0.38 -3.53 -6.39
C VAL A 74 0.58 -4.34 -5.51
N ASP A 75 0.89 -3.78 -4.34
CA ASP A 75 1.70 -4.39 -3.29
C ASP A 75 0.88 -4.53 -2.00
N SER A 76 1.04 -5.65 -1.28
CA SER A 76 0.42 -5.84 0.04
C SER A 76 1.43 -6.18 1.13
N ALA A 77 1.01 -6.03 2.38
CA ALA A 77 1.76 -6.47 3.54
C ALA A 77 1.64 -7.99 3.72
N ASP A 78 2.76 -8.65 3.96
CA ASP A 78 2.82 -10.10 4.20
C ASP A 78 3.94 -10.43 5.18
N ARG A 79 3.54 -10.84 6.40
CA ARG A 79 4.45 -11.17 7.49
C ARG A 79 5.26 -12.43 7.20
N GLU A 80 4.71 -13.39 6.46
CA GLU A 80 5.44 -14.60 6.05
C GLU A 80 6.54 -14.26 5.04
N ARG A 81 6.37 -13.17 4.28
CA ARG A 81 7.35 -12.65 3.31
C ARG A 81 8.27 -11.57 3.89
N GLY A 82 8.14 -11.28 5.18
CA GLY A 82 9.07 -10.45 5.93
C GLY A 82 8.58 -9.04 6.25
N THR A 83 7.30 -8.71 6.05
CA THR A 83 6.75 -7.45 6.58
C THR A 83 6.96 -7.41 8.08
N PRO A 84 7.58 -6.36 8.64
CA PRO A 84 7.82 -6.25 10.07
C PRO A 84 6.52 -6.39 10.88
N PRO A 85 6.52 -7.13 12.01
CA PRO A 85 5.33 -7.31 12.85
C PRO A 85 4.69 -6.00 13.33
N GLU A 86 5.50 -4.96 13.49
CA GLU A 86 5.11 -3.60 13.89
C GLU A 86 4.48 -2.77 12.77
N THR A 87 4.53 -3.24 11.51
CA THR A 87 3.86 -2.56 10.39
C THR A 87 2.36 -2.49 10.62
N ILE A 88 1.81 -1.29 10.45
CA ILE A 88 0.38 -1.03 10.48
C ILE A 88 -0.13 -0.94 9.06
N VAL A 89 -1.04 -1.84 8.70
CA VAL A 89 -1.84 -1.69 7.48
C VAL A 89 -2.93 -0.66 7.78
N LEU A 90 -2.80 0.54 7.22
CA LEU A 90 -3.68 1.68 7.45
C LEU A 90 -4.96 1.60 6.61
N ALA A 91 -4.86 1.15 5.36
CA ALA A 91 -5.99 1.00 4.46
C ALA A 91 -5.68 -0.07 3.42
N SER A 92 -6.70 -0.76 2.93
CA SER A 92 -6.57 -1.80 1.91
C SER A 92 -7.59 -1.56 0.80
N SER A 93 -7.20 -1.86 -0.43
CA SER A 93 -8.13 -1.92 -1.57
C SER A 93 -8.87 -3.27 -1.60
N SER A 94 -9.94 -3.38 -2.36
CA SER A 94 -10.64 -4.66 -2.58
C SER A 94 -11.37 -4.67 -3.93
N GLY A 95 -11.77 -5.86 -4.39
CA GLY A 95 -12.65 -6.02 -5.55
C GLY A 95 -11.95 -5.80 -6.90
N HIS A 96 -10.66 -6.10 -7.00
CA HIS A 96 -9.92 -6.04 -8.27
C HIS A 96 -10.53 -7.00 -9.31
N GLY A 97 -10.48 -6.63 -10.59
CA GLY A 97 -11.11 -7.44 -11.66
C GLY A 97 -10.28 -8.66 -12.08
N GLU A 98 -10.84 -9.49 -12.98
CA GLU A 98 -10.19 -10.70 -13.52
C GLU A 98 -8.88 -10.45 -14.29
N VAL A 99 -8.66 -9.19 -14.70
CA VAL A 99 -7.42 -8.76 -15.37
C VAL A 99 -6.25 -8.70 -14.40
N TYR A 100 -6.50 -8.49 -13.10
CA TYR A 100 -5.45 -8.52 -12.10
C TYR A 100 -4.97 -9.94 -11.88
N ARG A 101 -3.69 -10.18 -12.15
CA ARG A 101 -3.06 -11.50 -12.04
C ARG A 101 -2.00 -11.52 -10.96
N VAL A 102 -2.00 -12.59 -10.18
CA VAL A 102 -0.94 -12.83 -9.20
C VAL A 102 0.37 -13.04 -9.94
N VAL A 103 1.42 -12.40 -9.43
CA VAL A 103 2.77 -12.48 -9.99
C VAL A 103 3.28 -13.91 -9.94
N VAL A 104 3.92 -14.39 -11.03
CA VAL A 104 4.32 -15.80 -11.19
C VAL A 104 5.20 -16.29 -10.03
N GLU A 105 5.95 -15.36 -9.47
CA GLU A 105 6.77 -15.47 -8.29
C GLU A 105 6.06 -15.97 -7.02
N ASN A 106 4.76 -15.74 -6.92
CA ASN A 106 3.93 -16.09 -5.77
C ASN A 106 3.07 -17.33 -6.06
N VAL A 107 3.21 -17.93 -7.24
CA VAL A 107 2.48 -19.12 -7.69
C VAL A 107 3.33 -20.37 -7.40
N LEU A 108 2.83 -21.25 -6.53
CA LEU A 108 3.53 -22.51 -6.20
C LEU A 108 3.30 -23.58 -7.27
N THR A 109 2.06 -23.69 -7.78
CA THR A 109 1.68 -24.62 -8.84
C THR A 109 0.82 -23.93 -9.88
N THR A 110 0.78 -24.46 -11.11
CA THR A 110 -0.03 -23.87 -12.20
C THR A 110 -1.54 -23.87 -11.94
N ARG A 111 -2.02 -24.62 -10.95
CA ARG A 111 -3.42 -24.58 -10.49
C ARG A 111 -3.72 -23.40 -9.57
N ASP A 112 -2.70 -22.76 -9.01
CA ASP A 112 -2.84 -21.63 -8.07
C ASP A 112 -2.85 -20.27 -8.80
N VAL A 113 -2.87 -20.27 -10.13
CA VAL A 113 -3.05 -19.05 -10.92
C VAL A 113 -4.48 -18.56 -10.74
N THR A 114 -4.62 -17.58 -9.87
CA THR A 114 -5.88 -16.90 -9.57
C THR A 114 -5.88 -15.49 -10.15
N ASN A 115 -7.01 -14.80 -10.01
CA ASN A 115 -7.18 -13.42 -10.42
C ASN A 115 -7.90 -12.59 -9.34
N GLY A 116 -7.94 -11.27 -9.52
CA GLY A 116 -8.48 -10.36 -8.51
C GLY A 116 -9.95 -10.57 -8.18
N ALA A 117 -10.74 -11.15 -9.10
CA ALA A 117 -12.16 -11.44 -8.86
C ALA A 117 -12.37 -12.75 -8.07
N GLU A 118 -11.36 -13.61 -8.00
CA GLU A 118 -11.42 -14.93 -7.37
C GLU A 118 -10.63 -14.99 -6.05
N ASP A 119 -9.70 -14.06 -5.82
CA ASP A 119 -8.83 -14.06 -4.66
C ASP A 119 -8.68 -12.66 -4.04
N ASP A 120 -9.39 -12.45 -2.93
CA ASP A 120 -9.34 -11.21 -2.14
C ASP A 120 -7.97 -10.95 -1.47
N ARG A 121 -7.05 -11.93 -1.47
CA ARG A 121 -5.66 -11.70 -1.08
C ARG A 121 -4.94 -10.80 -2.08
N LEU A 122 -5.49 -10.60 -3.28
CA LEU A 122 -5.04 -9.63 -4.25
C LEU A 122 -5.60 -8.26 -3.91
N HIS A 123 -4.78 -7.47 -3.21
CA HIS A 123 -5.09 -6.09 -2.86
C HIS A 123 -3.80 -5.26 -2.75
N ALA A 124 -3.95 -3.95 -2.83
CA ALA A 124 -2.97 -2.99 -2.39
C ALA A 124 -3.18 -2.64 -0.91
N ASP A 125 -2.09 -2.48 -0.16
CA ASP A 125 -2.07 -1.94 1.19
C ASP A 125 -1.37 -0.59 1.27
N VAL A 126 -2.00 0.34 1.97
CA VAL A 126 -1.34 1.50 2.54
C VAL A 126 -0.78 1.09 3.90
N ALA A 127 0.53 1.12 4.05
CA ALA A 127 1.24 0.68 5.24
C ALA A 127 2.09 1.78 5.87
N LEU A 128 2.14 1.81 7.20
CA LEU A 128 3.09 2.58 7.98
C LEU A 128 3.95 1.62 8.79
N THR A 129 5.25 1.59 8.48
CA THR A 129 6.22 0.67 9.10
C THR A 129 7.15 1.47 10.01
N PRO A 130 7.00 1.37 11.33
CA PRO A 130 7.93 1.97 12.28
C PRO A 130 9.37 1.50 12.07
N ARG A 131 10.34 2.38 12.32
CA ARG A 131 11.78 2.10 12.26
C ARG A 131 12.47 2.55 13.55
N PRO A 132 13.68 2.03 13.85
CA PRO A 132 14.45 2.46 15.01
C PRO A 132 14.65 3.98 15.05
N GLN A 133 14.88 4.50 16.26
CA GLN A 133 15.12 5.94 16.52
C GLN A 133 13.94 6.84 16.11
N GLY A 134 12.73 6.27 16.06
CA GLY A 134 11.50 7.01 15.81
C GLY A 134 11.26 7.37 14.34
N GLY A 135 11.99 6.75 13.42
CA GLY A 135 11.70 6.81 12.00
C GLY A 135 10.47 5.97 11.64
N ALA A 136 9.99 6.12 10.41
CA ALA A 136 8.99 5.25 9.82
C ALA A 136 9.11 5.26 8.29
N VAL A 137 8.59 4.21 7.65
CA VAL A 137 8.38 4.14 6.21
C VAL A 137 6.89 4.15 5.94
N PHE A 138 6.45 5.01 5.04
CA PHE A 138 5.08 5.03 4.53
C PHE A 138 5.06 4.49 3.11
N SER A 139 4.18 3.53 2.84
CA SER A 139 4.00 2.91 1.54
C SER A 139 2.53 2.85 1.19
N VAL A 140 2.20 3.05 -0.08
CA VAL A 140 0.82 3.11 -0.57
C VAL A 140 0.42 1.87 -1.38
N GLY A 141 1.42 1.09 -1.81
CA GLY A 141 1.21 -0.19 -2.49
C GLY A 141 0.50 -0.11 -3.84
N SER A 142 0.61 1.01 -4.55
CA SER A 142 0.02 1.17 -5.89
C SER A 142 0.76 2.21 -6.73
N ILE A 143 0.97 1.90 -8.00
CA ILE A 143 1.46 2.87 -9.01
C ILE A 143 0.46 4.02 -9.18
N SER A 144 -0.83 3.69 -9.20
CA SER A 144 -1.88 4.66 -9.55
C SER A 144 -2.15 5.72 -8.47
N TRP A 145 -1.58 5.57 -7.26
CA TRP A 145 -1.76 6.50 -6.14
C TRP A 145 -1.50 7.96 -6.52
N SER A 146 -0.40 8.23 -7.22
CA SER A 146 -0.04 9.60 -7.62
C SER A 146 -1.04 10.21 -8.60
N GLY A 147 -1.74 9.39 -9.38
CA GLY A 147 -2.79 9.83 -10.29
C GLY A 147 -4.02 10.42 -9.60
N CYS A 148 -4.18 10.19 -8.30
CA CYS A 148 -5.28 10.74 -7.50
C CYS A 148 -4.91 12.03 -6.75
N LEU A 149 -3.62 12.39 -6.65
CA LEU A 149 -3.19 13.55 -5.86
C LEU A 149 -3.88 14.84 -6.31
N SER A 150 -3.93 15.10 -7.62
CA SER A 150 -4.51 16.34 -8.17
C SER A 150 -6.03 16.29 -8.38
N ALA A 151 -6.69 15.18 -8.04
CA ALA A 151 -8.14 15.08 -8.13
C ALA A 151 -8.80 16.15 -7.25
N ASP A 152 -9.94 16.68 -7.68
CA ASP A 152 -10.73 17.68 -6.94
C ASP A 152 -9.90 18.90 -6.46
N GLY A 153 -8.89 19.31 -7.23
CA GLY A 153 -8.04 20.44 -6.87
C GLY A 153 -7.17 20.21 -5.63
N TYR A 154 -6.73 18.97 -5.41
CA TYR A 154 -5.97 18.51 -4.23
C TYR A 154 -6.78 18.43 -2.93
N GLU A 155 -8.10 18.65 -2.99
CA GLU A 155 -9.01 18.51 -1.83
C GLU A 155 -9.64 17.11 -1.82
N ASN A 156 -8.80 16.08 -1.70
CA ASN A 156 -9.22 14.69 -1.66
C ASN A 156 -8.44 13.89 -0.59
N PRO A 157 -8.93 12.70 -0.17
CA PRO A 157 -8.28 11.90 0.86
C PRO A 157 -6.86 11.42 0.52
N VAL A 158 -6.54 11.17 -0.75
CA VAL A 158 -5.19 10.77 -1.18
C VAL A 158 -4.19 11.90 -0.95
N ALA A 159 -4.55 13.12 -1.35
CA ALA A 159 -3.75 14.32 -1.12
C ALA A 159 -3.62 14.65 0.38
N ARG A 160 -4.71 14.55 1.15
CA ARG A 160 -4.71 14.77 2.61
C ARG A 160 -3.85 13.76 3.35
N LEU A 161 -4.02 12.46 3.09
CA LEU A 161 -3.23 11.41 3.75
C LEU A 161 -1.75 11.59 3.47
N SER A 162 -1.39 11.81 2.20
CA SER A 162 0.00 12.08 1.80
C SER A 162 0.56 13.31 2.50
N THR A 163 -0.22 14.39 2.60
CA THR A 163 0.17 15.64 3.25
C THR A 163 0.37 15.45 4.76
N ASN A 164 -0.54 14.74 5.43
CA ASN A 164 -0.46 14.47 6.87
C ASN A 164 0.82 13.70 7.18
N VAL A 165 1.11 12.63 6.43
CA VAL A 165 2.35 11.85 6.58
C VAL A 165 3.59 12.70 6.33
N LEU A 166 3.63 13.46 5.23
CA LEU A 166 4.78 14.31 4.92
C LEU A 166 5.02 15.37 6.00
N ARG A 167 3.97 16.00 6.52
CA ARG A 167 4.06 16.97 7.62
C ARG A 167 4.58 16.32 8.90
N ALA A 168 4.08 15.15 9.26
CA ALA A 168 4.55 14.42 10.44
C ALA A 168 6.03 14.03 10.29
N PHE A 169 6.44 13.58 9.11
CA PHE A 169 7.83 13.19 8.85
C PHE A 169 8.79 14.38 8.81
N ALA A 170 8.30 15.56 8.41
CA ALA A 170 9.09 16.79 8.38
C ALA A 170 9.14 17.54 9.73
N ALA A 171 8.22 17.25 10.64
CA ALA A 171 8.16 17.91 11.95
C ALA A 171 9.39 17.58 12.81
N ALA A 172 9.82 18.54 13.65
CA ALA A 172 10.89 18.32 14.62
C ALA A 172 10.41 17.36 15.71
N GLY A 173 10.71 16.07 15.56
CA GLY A 173 10.33 15.00 16.46
C GLY A 173 10.05 13.72 15.68
N ALA A 174 10.34 12.58 16.28
CA ALA A 174 9.98 11.30 15.69
C ALA A 174 8.46 11.24 15.43
N PRO A 175 7.98 11.08 14.17
CA PRO A 175 6.56 10.86 13.90
C PRO A 175 6.07 9.59 14.58
N TRP A 176 6.99 8.66 14.82
CA TRP A 176 6.74 7.42 15.53
C TRP A 176 7.32 7.48 16.95
N ARG A 177 6.44 7.62 17.94
CA ARG A 177 6.76 7.36 19.34
C ARG A 177 6.32 5.94 19.63
N GLY A 178 7.28 5.01 19.60
CA GLY A 178 7.00 3.64 20.02
C GLY A 178 6.52 3.63 21.48
N ASP A 179 5.52 2.80 21.75
CA ASP A 179 5.02 2.46 23.08
C ASP A 179 6.12 1.83 23.95
#